data_AF-A0A2W5X1G7-F1
#
_entry.id   AF-A0A2W5X1G7-F1
#
_cell.length_a   1.000
_cell.length_b   1.000
_cell.length_c   1.000
_cell.angle_alpha   90.00
_cell.angle_beta   90.00
_cell.angle_gamma   90.00
#
_symmetry.space_group_name_H-M   'P 1'
#
loop_
_entity.id
_entity.type
_entity.pdbx_description
1 polymer ?
#
loop_
_entity_poly.entity_id
_entity_poly.type
_entity_poly.pdbx_seq_one_letter_code
_entity_poly.pdbx_strand_id
1 'polypeptide(L)' 'MASNKDEAVRILDTHERAIDDLHRNLAATPGVDKARLQQAADKYKAAHKQFRDDALGFMN' A
#
# COMPACT_ATOMS: atom_id res chain seq x y z
N MET A 1 -19.73 -15.89 7.89
CA MET A 1 -18.64 -16.09 6.92
C MET A 1 -18.37 -14.74 6.28
N ALA A 2 -17.16 -14.21 6.39
CA ALA A 2 -16.77 -13.06 5.58
C ALA A 2 -16.70 -13.51 4.12
N SER A 3 -17.15 -12.68 3.17
CA SER A 3 -17.04 -13.03 1.76
C SER A 3 -15.57 -12.98 1.33
N ASN A 4 -15.20 -13.70 0.26
CA ASN A 4 -13.85 -13.61 -0.32
C ASN A 4 -13.46 -12.16 -0.67
N LYS A 5 -14.47 -11.33 -0.98
CA LYS A 5 -14.32 -9.89 -1.24
C LYS A 5 -13.96 -9.11 0.03
N ASP A 6 -14.62 -9.40 1.15
CA ASP A 6 -14.31 -8.74 2.44
C ASP A 6 -12.89 -9.10 2.92
N GLU A 7 -12.48 -10.35 2.71
CA GLU A 7 -11.12 -10.79 3.04
C GLU A 7 -10.07 -10.14 2.14
N ALA A 8 -10.33 -10.03 0.84
CA ALA A 8 -9.45 -9.33 -0.09
C ALA A 8 -9.30 -7.84 0.27
N VAL A 9 -10.41 -7.15 0.59
CA VAL A 9 -10.38 -5.74 1.02
C VAL A 9 -9.52 -5.59 2.28
N ARG A 10 -9.68 -6.48 3.27
CA ARG A 10 -8.89 -6.43 4.51
C ARG A 10 -7.39 -6.60 4.26
N ILE A 11 -7.01 -7.52 3.35
CA ILE A 11 -5.61 -7.75 2.98
C ILE A 11 -5.02 -6.52 2.28
N LEU A 12 -5.77 -5.94 1.34
CA LEU A 12 -5.38 -4.73 0.61
C LEU A 12 -5.20 -3.54 1.57
N ASP A 13 -6.14 -3.32 2.49
CA ASP A 13 -6.00 -2.26 3.51
C ASP A 13 -4.78 -2.48 4.43
N THR A 14 -4.46 -3.74 4.73
CA THR A 14 -3.27 -4.09 5.53
C THR A 14 -1.98 -3.78 4.76
N HIS A 15 -1.93 -4.10 3.46
CA HIS A 15 -0.79 -3.79 2.61
C HIS A 15 -0.57 -2.28 2.46
N GLU A 16 -1.65 -1.51 2.27
CA GLU A 16 -1.58 -0.05 2.18
C GLU A 16 -0.97 0.57 3.45
N ARG A 17 -1.41 0.10 4.63
CA ARG A 17 -0.84 0.53 5.91
C ARG A 17 0.63 0.14 6.07
N ALA A 18 1.02 -1.06 5.62
CA ALA A 18 2.41 -1.50 5.69
C ALA A 18 3.34 -0.62 4.85
N ILE A 19 2.88 -0.13 3.69
CA ILE A 19 3.63 0.83 2.86
C ILE A 19 3.83 2.15 3.61
N ASP A 20 2.78 2.65 4.29
CA ASP A 20 2.85 3.86 5.09
C ASP A 20 3.78 3.74 6.30
N ASP A 21 3.70 2.63 7.03
CA ASP A 21 4.54 2.38 8.19
C ASP A 21 6.02 2.25 7.79
N LEU A 22 6.30 1.55 6.69
CA LEU A 22 7.65 1.46 6.14
C LEU A 22 8.17 2.85 5.74
N HIS A 23 7.34 3.65 5.08
CA HIS A 23 7.71 5.02 4.70
C HIS A 23 8.06 5.87 5.92
N ARG A 24 7.23 5.86 6.97
CA ARG A 24 7.47 6.60 8.21
C ARG A 24 8.75 6.16 8.92
N ASN A 25 8.95 4.84 9.02
CA ASN A 25 10.14 4.27 9.67
C ASN A 25 11.42 4.66 8.92
N LEU A 26 11.42 4.56 7.58
CA LEU A 26 12.57 4.97 6.77
C LEU A 26 12.81 6.48 6.81
N ALA A 27 11.76 7.30 6.84
CA ALA A 27 11.87 8.76 6.92
C ALA A 27 12.46 9.24 8.27
N ALA A 28 12.32 8.43 9.33
CA ALA A 28 12.93 8.67 10.64
C ALA A 28 14.42 8.31 10.71
N THR A 29 14.93 7.52 9.75
CA THR A 29 16.33 7.08 9.73
C THR A 29 17.26 8.22 9.27
N PRO A 30 18.30 8.56 10.06
CA PRO A 30 19.30 9.55 9.66
C PRO A 30 20.04 9.14 8.38
N GLY A 31 20.30 10.11 7.50
CA GLY A 31 21.00 9.87 6.23
C GLY A 31 20.11 9.33 5.10
N VAL A 32 18.82 9.11 5.33
CA VAL A 32 17.87 8.76 4.26
C VAL A 32 17.49 10.00 3.46
N ASP A 33 17.59 9.89 2.14
CA ASP A 33 17.06 10.88 1.20
C ASP A 33 15.53 10.81 1.20
N LYS A 34 14.91 11.76 1.91
CA LYS A 34 13.46 11.86 2.07
C LYS A 34 12.75 12.10 0.74
N ALA A 35 13.36 12.81 -0.21
CA ALA A 35 12.72 13.09 -1.50
C ALA A 35 12.66 11.82 -2.36
N ARG A 36 13.77 11.07 -2.42
CA ARG A 36 13.80 9.78 -3.12
C ARG A 36 12.90 8.75 -2.47
N LEU A 37 12.86 8.73 -1.13
CA LEU A 37 11.99 7.86 -0.37
C LEU A 37 10.50 8.17 -0.64
N GLN A 38 10.11 9.44 -0.63
CA GLN A 38 8.74 9.86 -0.94
C GLN A 38 8.33 9.43 -2.35
N GLN A 39 9.20 9.66 -3.36
CA GLN A 39 8.93 9.21 -4.73
C GLN A 39 8.73 7.69 -4.84
N ALA A 40 9.49 6.90 -4.07
CA ALA A 40 9.32 5.45 -4.04
C ALA A 40 7.98 5.07 -3.37
N ALA A 41 7.65 5.69 -2.23
CA ALA A 41 6.39 5.47 -1.53
C ALA A 41 5.18 5.80 -2.42
N ASP A 42 5.23 6.91 -3.15
CA ASP A 42 4.16 7.32 -4.08
C ASP A 42 3.97 6.30 -5.21
N LYS A 43 5.07 5.75 -5.76
CA LYS A 43 5.00 4.68 -6.78
C LYS A 43 4.35 3.41 -6.22
N TYR A 44 4.73 2.99 -5.02
CA TYR A 44 4.16 1.80 -4.39
C TYR A 44 2.67 1.99 -4.07
N LYS A 45 2.27 3.17 -3.57
CA LYS A 45 0.86 3.49 -3.34
C LYS A 45 0.05 3.50 -4.63
N ALA A 46 0.58 4.09 -5.70
CA ALA A 46 -0.09 4.12 -7.00
C ALA A 46 -0.28 2.70 -7.56
N ALA A 47 0.77 1.88 -7.53
CA ALA A 47 0.69 0.48 -7.96
C ALA A 47 -0.30 -0.33 -7.11
N HIS A 48 -0.29 -0.12 -5.78
CA HIS A 48 -1.23 -0.78 -4.87
C HIS A 48 -2.68 -0.38 -5.15
N LYS A 49 -2.93 0.92 -5.42
CA LYS A 49 -4.26 1.40 -5.79
C LYS A 49 -4.76 0.74 -7.07
N GLN A 50 -3.91 0.69 -8.11
CA GLN A 50 -4.28 0.03 -9.35
C GLN A 50 -4.59 -1.45 -9.14
N PHE A 51 -3.74 -2.16 -8.37
CA PHE A 51 -3.99 -3.55 -8.02
C PHE A 51 -5.29 -3.75 -7.22
N ARG A 52 -5.61 -2.84 -6.30
CA ARG A 52 -6.88 -2.84 -5.54
C ARG A 52 -8.07 -2.70 -6.49
N ASP A 53 -8.01 -1.74 -7.41
CA ASP A 53 -9.08 -1.50 -8.38
C ASP A 53 -9.29 -2.72 -9.29
N ASP A 54 -8.20 -3.31 -9.81
CA ASP A 54 -8.23 -4.53 -10.62
C ASP A 54 -8.80 -5.72 -9.82
N ALA A 55 -8.30 -5.96 -8.61
CA ALA A 55 -8.74 -7.08 -7.76
C ALA A 55 -10.22 -6.97 -7.41
N LEU A 56 -10.72 -5.77 -7.10
CA LEU A 56 -12.14 -5.54 -6.83
C LEU A 56 -13.00 -5.68 -8.10
N GLY A 57 -12.46 -5.31 -9.27
CA GLY A 57 -13.10 -5.51 -10.57
C GLY A 57 -13.33 -6.98 -10.91
N PHE A 58 -12.40 -7.89 -10.55
CA PHE A 58 -12.55 -9.34 -10.73
C PHE A 58 -13.55 -10.00 -9.78
N MET A 59 -13.94 -9.32 -8.69
CA MET A 59 -14.85 -9.85 -7.65
C MET A 59 -16.27 -9.30 -7.74
N ASN A 60 -16.54 -8.42 -8.71
CA ASN A 60 -17.89 -7.99 -9.09
C ASN A 60 -18.44 -8.88 -10.21
#